data_AF-A0A366I955-F1
#
_entry.id   AF-A0A366I955-F1
#
_cell.length_a   1.000
_cell.length_b   1.000
_cell.length_c   1.000
_cell.angle_alpha   90.00
_cell.angle_beta   90.00
_cell.angle_gamma   90.00
#
_symmetry.space_group_name_H-M   'P 1'
#
loop_
_entity.id
_entity.type
_entity.pdbx_description
1 polymer ?
#
loop_
_entity_poly.entity_id
_entity_poly.type
_entity_poly.pdbx_seq_one_letter_code
_entity_poly.pdbx_strand_id
1 'polypeptide(L)' 'MKTTYYHGTTICILDDNDMLTACPVGSYAVIEDSGFYVAVRVGETEAPAIHTDPVETLEEALDIIAGLLDSFTPLQG' A
#
# COMPACT_ATOMS: atom_id res chain seq x y z
N MET A 1 -7.44 -9.61 -7.06
CA MET A 1 -6.74 -8.32 -6.94
C MET A 1 -7.71 -7.22 -7.28
N LYS A 2 -7.77 -6.18 -6.45
CA LYS A 2 -8.60 -5.00 -6.69
C LYS A 2 -7.74 -3.74 -6.67
N THR A 3 -7.78 -2.92 -7.71
CA THR A 3 -7.11 -1.61 -7.69
C THR A 3 -8.09 -0.52 -7.27
N THR A 4 -7.65 0.33 -6.35
CA THR A 4 -8.33 1.57 -5.98
C THR A 4 -7.41 2.76 -6.23
N TYR A 5 -7.99 3.93 -6.44
CA TYR A 5 -7.25 5.17 -6.55
C TYR A 5 -7.51 6.00 -5.30
N TYR A 6 -6.47 6.32 -4.55
CA TYR A 6 -6.57 6.98 -3.26
C TYR A 6 -5.49 8.07 -3.17
N HIS A 7 -5.88 9.30 -2.79
CA HIS A 7 -4.94 10.41 -2.58
C HIS A 7 -3.96 10.68 -3.72
N GLY A 8 -4.39 10.49 -4.97
CA GLY A 8 -3.53 10.73 -6.13
C GLY A 8 -2.65 9.55 -6.54
N THR A 9 -2.67 8.45 -5.79
CA THR A 9 -1.89 7.24 -6.07
C THR A 9 -2.79 6.04 -6.38
N THR A 10 -2.22 5.07 -7.09
CA THR A 10 -2.86 3.76 -7.31
C THR A 10 -2.48 2.85 -6.16
N ILE A 11 -3.49 2.23 -5.54
CA ILE A 11 -3.31 1.23 -4.49
C ILE A 11 -3.91 -0.09 -4.96
N CYS A 12 -3.11 -1.14 -4.96
CA CYS A 12 -3.57 -2.49 -5.20
C CYS A 12 -3.95 -3.16 -3.90
N ILE A 13 -5.08 -3.83 -3.85
CA ILE A 13 -5.49 -4.68 -2.75
C ILE A 13 -5.36 -6.10 -3.25
N LEU A 14 -4.49 -6.86 -2.60
CA LEU A 14 -4.22 -8.24 -2.87
C LEU A 14 -4.84 -9.08 -1.77
N ASP A 15 -5.65 -10.05 -2.19
CA ASP A 15 -6.08 -11.13 -1.33
C ASP A 15 -4.95 -12.18 -1.23
N ASP A 16 -5.08 -13.12 -0.31
CA ASP A 16 -4.10 -14.17 0.06
C ASP A 16 -3.52 -14.97 -1.15
N ASN A 17 -4.20 -14.94 -2.30
CA ASN A 17 -3.80 -15.66 -3.53
C ASN A 17 -3.39 -14.74 -4.71
N ASP A 18 -3.40 -13.43 -4.54
CA ASP A 18 -3.05 -12.49 -5.60
C ASP A 18 -1.55 -12.19 -5.66
N MET A 19 -1.07 -11.92 -6.87
CA MET A 19 0.33 -11.56 -7.12
C MET A 19 0.49 -10.06 -7.36
N LEU A 20 1.57 -9.49 -6.80
CA LEU A 20 1.96 -8.07 -6.98
C LEU A 20 2.33 -7.71 -8.43
N THR A 21 2.50 -8.69 -9.31
CA THR A 21 2.95 -8.53 -10.70
C THR A 21 1.99 -7.72 -11.57
N ALA A 22 0.71 -7.62 -11.17
CA ALA A 22 -0.28 -6.82 -11.88
C ALA A 22 -0.32 -5.35 -11.41
N CYS A 23 0.46 -4.97 -10.40
CA CYS A 23 0.53 -3.60 -9.90
C CYS A 23 1.60 -2.77 -10.62
N PRO A 24 1.31 -1.49 -10.93
CA PRO A 24 2.33 -0.64 -11.52
C PRO A 24 3.46 -0.40 -10.52
N VAL A 25 4.70 -0.51 -10.98
CA VAL A 25 5.88 -0.10 -10.21
C VAL A 25 5.72 1.35 -9.75
N GLY A 26 6.10 1.63 -8.50
CA GLY A 26 5.95 2.93 -7.85
C GLY A 26 4.58 3.14 -7.21
N SER A 27 3.64 2.21 -7.42
CA SER A 27 2.34 2.20 -6.73
C SER A 27 2.46 1.56 -5.34
N TYR A 28 1.34 1.56 -4.63
CA TYR A 28 1.22 0.94 -3.32
C TYR A 28 0.39 -0.33 -3.43
N ALA A 29 0.66 -1.28 -2.55
CA ALA A 29 -0.11 -2.51 -2.46
C ALA A 29 -0.43 -2.82 -1.00
N VAL A 30 -1.62 -3.35 -0.74
CA VAL A 30 -2.05 -3.85 0.55
C VAL A 30 -2.25 -5.35 0.39
N ILE A 31 -1.59 -6.12 1.25
CA ILE A 31 -1.64 -7.57 1.27
C ILE A 31 -2.42 -7.96 2.53
N GLU A 32 -3.49 -8.74 2.38
CA GLU A 32 -4.08 -9.43 3.51
C GLU A 32 -3.27 -10.69 3.83
N ASP A 33 -2.81 -10.81 5.08
CA ASP A 33 -2.13 -12.00 5.60
C ASP A 33 -2.78 -12.40 6.94
N SER A 34 -3.42 -13.57 6.97
CA SER A 34 -4.03 -14.14 8.18
C SER A 34 -4.96 -13.19 8.96
N GLY A 35 -5.75 -12.36 8.26
CA GLY A 35 -6.67 -11.40 8.87
C GLY A 35 -6.04 -10.06 9.26
N PHE A 36 -4.78 -9.83 8.93
CA PHE A 36 -4.12 -8.53 9.04
C PHE A 36 -3.81 -7.95 7.66
N TYR A 37 -3.68 -6.63 7.58
CA TYR A 37 -3.35 -5.92 6.36
C TYR A 37 -1.96 -5.31 6.47
N VAL A 38 -1.14 -5.53 5.44
CA VAL A 38 0.22 -4.98 5.34
C VAL A 38 0.32 -4.14 4.09
N ALA A 39 0.66 -2.86 4.28
CA ALA A 39 0.97 -1.96 3.18
C ALA A 39 2.43 -2.12 2.73
N VAL A 40 2.63 -2.34 1.44
CA VAL A 40 3.94 -2.45 0.80
C VAL A 40 4.03 -1.49 -0.38
N ARG A 41 5.24 -1.02 -0.68
CA ARG A 41 5.49 -0.20 -1.88
C ARG A 41 5.91 -1.13 -3.00
N VAL A 42 5.25 -1.06 -4.15
CA VAL A 42 5.59 -1.90 -5.30
C VAL A 42 6.87 -1.34 -5.94
N GLY A 43 8.00 -2.01 -5.70
CA GLY A 43 9.26 -1.74 -6.41
C GLY A 43 9.41 -2.58 -7.68
N GLU A 44 10.50 -2.36 -8.41
CA GLU A 44 10.80 -3.10 -9.65
C GLU A 44 11.14 -4.57 -9.40
N THR A 45 11.80 -4.85 -8.28
CA THR A 45 12.30 -6.18 -7.90
C THR A 45 11.85 -6.63 -6.52
N GLU A 46 11.56 -5.68 -5.64
CA GLU A 46 11.23 -5.92 -4.24
C GLU A 46 10.04 -5.05 -3.85
N ALA A 47 9.21 -5.55 -2.94
CA ALA A 47 8.08 -4.81 -2.40
C ALA A 47 8.30 -4.58 -0.89
N PRO A 48 9.13 -3.61 -0.50
CA PRO A 48 9.41 -3.36 0.91
C PRO A 48 8.12 -2.95 1.63
N ALA A 49 7.92 -3.53 2.81
CA ALA A 49 6.84 -3.13 3.71
C ALA A 49 7.05 -1.68 4.12
N ILE A 50 5.97 -0.93 4.02
CA ILE A 50 5.94 0.49 4.33
C ILE A 50 5.79 0.70 5.84
N HIS A 51 5.15 -0.27 6.50
CA HIS A 51 4.98 -0.29 7.93
C HIS A 51 5.38 -1.65 8.49
N THR A 52 5.94 -1.65 9.70
CA THR A 52 6.38 -2.85 10.42
C THR A 52 5.25 -3.53 11.16
N ASP A 53 4.23 -2.77 11.56
CA ASP A 53 3.13 -3.30 12.35
C ASP A 53 1.95 -3.63 11.43
N PRO A 54 1.48 -4.89 11.43
CA PRO A 54 0.29 -5.26 10.70
C PRO A 54 -0.94 -4.61 11.33
N VAL A 55 -1.89 -4.13 10.51
CA VAL A 55 -3.13 -3.51 11.00
C VAL A 55 -4.31 -4.45 10.83
N GLU A 56 -5.35 -4.27 11.65
CA GLU A 56 -6.52 -5.16 11.67
C GLU A 56 -7.53 -4.83 10.56
N THR A 57 -7.42 -3.65 9.93
CA THR A 57 -8.38 -3.20 8.91
C THR A 57 -7.69 -2.63 7.67
N LEU A 58 -8.34 -2.84 6.51
CA LEU A 58 -7.91 -2.26 5.25
C LEU A 58 -7.88 -0.73 5.29
N GLU A 59 -8.84 -0.10 5.97
CA GLU A 59 -8.92 1.36 6.07
C GLU A 59 -7.69 1.94 6.78
N GLU A 60 -7.22 1.31 7.86
CA GLU A 60 -5.97 1.74 8.52
C GLU A 60 -4.75 1.56 7.62
N ALA A 61 -4.68 0.48 6.84
CA ALA A 61 -3.58 0.27 5.90
C ALA A 61 -3.55 1.37 4.82
N LEU A 62 -4.73 1.79 4.35
CA LEU A 62 -4.87 2.89 3.39
C LEU A 62 -4.53 4.25 4.01
N ASP A 63 -4.92 4.48 5.27
CA ASP A 63 -4.61 5.72 6.00
C ASP A 63 -3.10 5.86 6.22
N ILE A 64 -2.40 4.78 6.56
CA ILE A 64 -0.93 4.76 6.65
C ILE A 64 -0.29 5.15 5.31
N ILE A 65 -0.77 4.58 4.19
CA ILE A 65 -0.30 4.95 2.86
C ILE A 65 -0.56 6.44 2.59
N ALA A 66 -1.75 6.95 2.90
CA ALA A 66 -2.07 8.36 2.72
C ALA A 66 -1.25 9.30 3.61
N GLY A 67 -1.03 8.95 4.87
CA GLY A 67 -0.15 9.71 5.78
C GLY A 67 1.29 9.78 5.27
N LEU A 68 1.75 8.74 4.56
CA LEU A 68 3.05 8.77 3.90
C LEU A 68 3.06 9.65 2.66
N LEU A 69 2.00 9.64 1.85
CA LEU A 69 1.89 10.53 0.71
C LEU A 69 1.82 12.00 1.16
N ASP A 70 1.13 12.27 2.26
CA ASP A 70 1.02 13.60 2.88
C ASP A 70 2.35 14.06 3.47
N SER A 71 3.05 13.21 4.21
CA SER A 71 4.39 13.52 4.76
C SER A 71 5.49 13.67 3.69
N PHE A 72 5.24 13.19 2.47
CA PHE A 72 6.09 13.47 1.31
C PHE A 72 5.73 14.78 0.59
N THR A 73 4.72 15.53 1.01
CA THR A 73 4.58 16.92 0.57
C THR A 73 5.69 17.76 1.25
N PRO A 74 6.63 18.35 0.48
CA PRO A 74 7.52 19.33 1.08
C PRO A 74 6.64 20.47 1.58
N LEU A 75 6.69 20.73 2.88
CA LEU A 75 6.37 22.04 3.45
C LEU A 75 7.13 23.09 2.64
N GLN A 76 6.51 23.65 1.61
CA GLN A 76 6.91 24.94 1.08
C GLN A 76 6.37 25.99 2.06
N GLY A 77 7.21 26.32 3.03
CA GLY A 77 7.12 27.50 3.87
C GLY A 77 8.39 28.32 3.69
#